data_AF-A0A3B8HMJ0-F1
#
_entry.id   AF-A0A3B8HMJ0-F1
#
_cell.length_a   1.000
_cell.length_b   1.000
_cell.length_c   1.000
_cell.angle_alpha   90.00
_cell.angle_beta   90.00
_cell.angle_gamma   90.00
#
_symmetry.space_group_name_H-M   'P 1'
#
loop_
_entity.id
_entity.type
_entity.pdbx_description
1 polymer ?
#
loop_
_entity_poly.entity_id
_entity_poly.type
_entity_poly.pdbx_seq_one_letter_code
_entity_poly.pdbx_strand_id
1 'polypeptide(L)'
;SNLDARLRMDMRGELKRLHHVSGATTVYVTHDQLEALTMSSTIAVMKLGVVQQLDTPDRVYHFPANLFVADFIGNPKVNLLEGVVKGNNLVNLGKFDIPMNTNGATGDVVVAVRPEDIDISTQPKDGAVQFIAYSVLPAGADSTIIARLDELEMTIKVNGISKIKMDEKIWLTFDPDALNLYDKKSGDLIASHV
;
A
#
# COMPACT_ATOMS: atom_id res chain seq x y z
N SER A 1 -12.68 -16.65 16.30
CA SER A 1 -11.88 -16.99 15.12
C SER A 1 -11.77 -18.51 15.05
N ASN A 2 -12.67 -19.20 14.34
CA ASN A 2 -12.65 -20.67 14.13
C ASN A 2 -13.57 -21.14 12.98
N LEU A 3 -14.10 -20.23 12.15
CA LEU A 3 -14.88 -20.61 10.97
C LEU A 3 -13.93 -20.88 9.79
N ASP A 4 -14.27 -21.92 9.01
CA ASP A 4 -13.66 -22.23 7.72
C ASP A 4 -13.60 -21.01 6.80
N ALA A 5 -12.53 -20.88 6.01
CA ALA A 5 -12.26 -19.69 5.20
C ALA A 5 -13.38 -19.43 4.16
N ARG A 6 -13.93 -20.50 3.60
CA ARG A 6 -15.06 -20.43 2.68
C ARG A 6 -16.32 -19.94 3.38
N LEU A 7 -16.63 -20.51 4.54
CA LEU A 7 -17.80 -20.08 5.32
C LEU A 7 -17.69 -18.62 5.76
N ARG A 8 -16.49 -18.11 6.05
CA ARG A 8 -16.28 -16.67 6.31
C ARG A 8 -16.64 -15.82 5.10
N MET A 9 -16.20 -16.21 3.91
CA MET A 9 -16.52 -15.48 2.68
C MET A 9 -18.04 -15.44 2.45
N ASP A 10 -18.72 -16.57 2.60
CA ASP A 10 -20.18 -16.66 2.43
C ASP A 10 -20.91 -15.79 3.46
N MET A 11 -20.52 -15.86 4.73
CA MET A 11 -21.11 -15.06 5.81
C MET A 11 -20.89 -13.56 5.61
N ARG A 12 -19.71 -13.13 5.10
CA ARG A 12 -19.45 -11.71 4.77
C ARG A 12 -20.42 -11.19 3.71
N GLY A 13 -20.64 -11.98 2.67
CA GLY A 13 -21.61 -11.66 1.61
C GLY A 13 -23.03 -11.50 2.18
N GLU A 14 -23.45 -12.43 3.02
CA GLU A 14 -24.78 -12.40 3.61
C GLU A 14 -24.97 -11.24 4.59
N LEU A 15 -23.98 -10.95 5.45
CA LEU A 15 -24.01 -9.80 6.35
C LEU A 15 -24.11 -8.48 5.58
N LYS A 16 -23.33 -8.33 4.49
CA LYS A 16 -23.40 -7.13 3.63
C LYS A 16 -24.77 -6.99 2.97
N ARG A 17 -25.35 -8.09 2.50
CA ARG A 17 -26.71 -8.12 1.92
C ARG A 17 -27.77 -7.75 2.95
N LEU A 18 -27.70 -8.31 4.17
CA LEU A 18 -28.63 -8.00 5.25
C LEU A 18 -28.53 -6.52 5.68
N HIS A 19 -27.32 -5.98 5.79
CA HIS A 19 -27.13 -4.56 6.04
C HIS A 19 -27.79 -3.70 4.95
N HIS A 20 -27.55 -4.04 3.67
CA HIS A 20 -28.15 -3.33 2.54
C HIS A 20 -29.69 -3.36 2.54
N VAL A 21 -30.29 -4.52 2.81
CA VAL A 21 -31.76 -4.68 2.80
C VAL A 21 -32.41 -4.05 4.04
N SER A 22 -31.75 -4.13 5.21
CA SER A 22 -32.31 -3.59 6.45
C SER A 22 -32.27 -2.06 6.54
N GLY A 23 -31.27 -1.42 5.92
CA GLY A 23 -31.04 0.03 6.05
C GLY A 23 -30.70 0.47 7.49
N ALA A 24 -30.47 -0.46 8.40
CA ALA A 24 -30.19 -0.16 9.80
C ALA A 24 -28.77 0.38 9.97
N THR A 25 -28.60 1.37 10.85
CA THR A 25 -27.26 1.77 11.30
C THR A 25 -26.61 0.61 12.03
N THR A 26 -25.44 0.17 11.55
CA THR A 26 -24.73 -1.00 12.07
C THR A 26 -23.29 -0.61 12.42
N VAL A 27 -22.83 -1.02 13.60
CA VAL A 27 -21.43 -0.92 14.01
C VAL A 27 -20.85 -2.32 14.01
N TYR A 28 -19.82 -2.55 13.19
CA TYR A 28 -19.12 -3.82 13.08
C TYR A 28 -17.67 -3.64 13.51
N VAL A 29 -17.19 -4.50 14.41
CA VAL A 29 -15.83 -4.44 14.95
C VAL A 29 -15.06 -5.66 14.49
N THR A 30 -13.92 -5.44 13.86
CA THR A 30 -13.06 -6.50 13.34
C THR A 30 -11.58 -6.13 13.47
N HIS A 31 -10.72 -7.14 13.46
CA HIS A 31 -9.27 -7.00 13.32
C HIS A 31 -8.81 -7.38 11.90
N ASP A 32 -9.71 -7.84 11.04
CA ASP A 32 -9.43 -8.22 9.66
C ASP A 32 -9.70 -7.02 8.74
N GLN A 33 -8.63 -6.55 8.10
CA GLN A 33 -8.68 -5.40 7.21
C GLN A 33 -9.57 -5.65 5.98
N LEU A 34 -9.58 -6.89 5.46
CA LEU A 34 -10.40 -7.24 4.30
C LEU A 34 -11.89 -7.16 4.64
N GLU A 35 -12.27 -7.53 5.87
CA GLU A 35 -13.63 -7.33 6.36
C GLU A 35 -13.99 -5.84 6.41
N ALA A 36 -13.12 -5.03 6.99
CA ALA A 36 -13.34 -3.59 7.10
C ALA A 36 -13.51 -2.94 5.71
N LEU A 37 -12.61 -3.25 4.77
CA LEU A 37 -12.62 -2.70 3.40
C LEU A 37 -13.81 -3.16 2.56
N THR A 38 -14.25 -4.41 2.72
CA THR A 38 -15.30 -4.97 1.85
C THR A 38 -16.71 -4.78 2.38
N MET A 39 -16.89 -4.61 3.69
CA MET A 39 -18.24 -4.58 4.30
C MET A 39 -18.70 -3.19 4.71
N SER A 40 -17.78 -2.25 4.95
CA SER A 40 -18.10 -0.97 5.58
C SER A 40 -18.37 0.13 4.56
N SER A 41 -19.30 1.03 4.86
CA SER A 41 -19.45 2.32 4.16
C SER A 41 -18.40 3.34 4.63
N THR A 42 -18.03 3.26 5.90
CA THR A 42 -17.02 4.10 6.56
C THR A 42 -16.23 3.24 7.54
N ILE A 43 -14.93 3.46 7.62
CA ILE A 43 -14.00 2.73 8.48
C ILE A 43 -13.40 3.69 9.50
N ALA A 44 -13.49 3.33 10.78
CA ALA A 44 -12.74 3.96 11.85
C ALA A 44 -11.52 3.10 12.19
N VAL A 45 -10.32 3.53 11.77
CA VAL A 45 -9.07 2.86 12.14
C VAL A 45 -8.63 3.37 13.50
N MET A 46 -8.36 2.48 14.46
CA MET A 46 -8.01 2.85 15.84
C MET A 46 -6.68 2.25 16.27
N LYS A 47 -5.93 3.00 17.09
CA LYS A 47 -4.69 2.57 17.75
C LYS A 47 -4.70 3.04 19.19
N LEU A 48 -4.47 2.13 20.14
CA LEU A 48 -4.41 2.44 21.58
C LEU A 48 -5.62 3.25 22.09
N GLY A 49 -6.81 2.92 21.58
CA GLY A 49 -8.06 3.60 21.95
C GLY A 49 -8.31 4.95 21.25
N VAL A 50 -7.41 5.40 20.38
CA VAL A 50 -7.54 6.67 19.64
C VAL A 50 -7.84 6.39 18.17
N VAL A 51 -8.87 7.05 17.62
CA VAL A 51 -9.17 7.03 16.18
C VAL A 51 -8.04 7.73 15.43
N GLN A 52 -7.42 6.99 14.51
CA GLN A 52 -6.33 7.47 13.66
C GLN A 52 -6.88 8.04 12.35
N GLN A 53 -7.95 7.44 11.81
CA GLN A 53 -8.63 7.89 10.62
C GLN A 53 -10.08 7.39 10.62
N LEU A 54 -11.00 8.23 10.16
CA LEU A 54 -12.40 7.90 9.93
C LEU A 54 -12.79 8.33 8.53
N ASP A 55 -12.86 7.40 7.59
CA ASP A 55 -13.12 7.72 6.18
C ASP A 55 -13.71 6.53 5.41
N THR A 56 -14.03 6.70 4.13
CA THR A 56 -14.47 5.61 3.25
C THR A 56 -13.36 4.56 3.06
N PRO A 57 -13.70 3.29 2.73
CA PRO A 57 -12.69 2.26 2.45
C PRO A 57 -11.63 2.70 1.43
N ASP A 58 -12.07 3.35 0.37
CA ASP A 58 -11.22 3.86 -0.70
C ASP A 58 -10.21 4.90 -0.19
N ARG A 59 -10.67 5.87 0.60
CA ARG A 59 -9.79 6.91 1.16
C ARG A 59 -8.85 6.38 2.23
N VAL A 60 -9.31 5.45 3.08
CA VAL A 60 -8.43 4.79 4.05
C VAL A 60 -7.33 3.97 3.35
N TYR A 61 -7.63 3.38 2.19
CA TYR A 61 -6.66 2.59 1.43
C TYR A 61 -5.64 3.46 0.68
N HIS A 62 -6.11 4.42 -0.11
CA HIS A 62 -5.27 5.24 -1.00
C HIS A 62 -4.65 6.46 -0.30
N PHE A 63 -5.33 7.01 0.72
CA PHE A 63 -4.91 8.22 1.44
C PHE A 63 -4.86 7.99 2.96
N PRO A 64 -3.95 7.13 3.44
CA PRO A 64 -3.78 6.92 4.87
C PRO A 64 -3.33 8.22 5.55
N ALA A 65 -3.99 8.60 6.64
CA ALA A 65 -3.70 9.86 7.32
C ALA A 65 -2.31 9.90 7.98
N ASN A 66 -1.73 8.73 8.28
CA ASN A 66 -0.42 8.59 8.89
C ASN A 66 0.20 7.21 8.59
N LEU A 67 1.49 7.07 8.90
CA LEU A 67 2.29 5.85 8.68
C LEU A 67 1.68 4.60 9.33
N PHE A 68 1.02 4.75 10.48
CA PHE A 68 0.36 3.60 11.10
C PHE A 68 -0.80 3.10 10.25
N VAL A 69 -1.67 3.98 9.76
CA VAL A 69 -2.78 3.56 8.90
C VAL A 69 -2.24 2.98 7.58
N ALA A 70 -1.18 3.58 7.03
CA ALA A 70 -0.53 3.10 5.81
C ALA A 70 0.00 1.67 5.96
N ASP A 71 0.74 1.37 7.04
CA ASP A 71 1.28 0.03 7.32
C ASP A 71 0.19 -0.96 7.78
N PHE A 72 -0.88 -0.45 8.40
CA PHE A 72 -1.94 -1.28 8.97
C PHE A 72 -2.98 -1.72 7.93
N ILE A 73 -3.23 -0.96 6.86
CA ILE A 73 -4.25 -1.29 5.86
C ILE A 73 -3.58 -1.78 4.58
N GLY A 74 -3.92 -2.97 4.11
CA GLY A 74 -3.47 -3.54 2.85
C GLY A 74 -2.74 -4.88 3.02
N ASN A 75 -2.91 -5.76 2.03
CA ASN A 75 -2.19 -7.02 1.94
C ASN A 75 -1.88 -7.35 0.47
N PRO A 76 -0.60 -7.32 0.04
CA PRO A 76 0.60 -7.15 0.85
C PRO A 76 0.73 -5.75 1.49
N LYS A 77 1.64 -5.64 2.46
CA LYS A 77 1.92 -4.37 3.13
C LYS A 77 2.44 -3.31 2.15
N VAL A 78 2.15 -2.05 2.44
CA VAL A 78 2.72 -0.91 1.73
C VAL A 78 4.25 -0.93 1.83
N ASN A 79 4.94 -0.54 0.77
CA ASN A 79 6.38 -0.32 0.84
C ASN A 79 6.64 1.04 1.49
N LEU A 80 7.42 1.06 2.57
CA LEU A 80 7.83 2.29 3.25
C LEU A 80 9.32 2.51 3.02
N LEU A 81 9.65 3.63 2.38
CA LEU A 81 11.00 3.97 1.96
C LEU A 81 11.43 5.25 2.67
N GLU A 82 12.40 5.14 3.56
CA GLU A 82 12.97 6.32 4.22
C GLU A 82 13.83 7.13 3.25
N GLY A 83 13.73 8.45 3.33
CA GLY A 83 14.51 9.33 2.50
C GLY A 83 14.62 10.74 3.05
N VAL A 84 15.25 11.60 2.26
CA VAL A 84 15.42 13.02 2.56
C VAL A 84 14.91 13.84 1.38
N VAL A 85 14.07 14.83 1.64
CA VAL A 85 13.62 15.76 0.61
C VAL A 85 14.82 16.57 0.12
N LYS A 86 15.10 16.46 -1.18
CA LYS A 86 15.91 17.40 -1.94
C LYS A 86 14.99 18.51 -2.46
N GLY A 87 15.53 19.72 -2.64
CA GLY A 87 14.77 20.79 -3.31
C GLY A 87 14.24 20.34 -4.67
N ASN A 88 13.21 21.02 -5.18
CA ASN A 88 12.55 20.75 -6.47
C ASN A 88 11.73 19.45 -6.54
N ASN A 89 10.91 19.14 -5.52
CA ASN A 89 9.97 18.00 -5.56
C ASN A 89 10.67 16.65 -5.84
N LEU A 90 11.81 16.44 -5.16
CA LEU A 90 12.63 15.25 -5.33
C LEU A 90 12.95 14.67 -3.96
N VAL A 91 12.76 13.36 -3.77
CA VAL A 91 13.10 12.68 -2.53
C VAL A 91 14.25 11.71 -2.80
N ASN A 92 15.33 11.83 -2.03
CA ASN A 92 16.46 10.91 -2.10
C ASN A 92 16.30 9.77 -1.10
N LEU A 93 16.26 8.55 -1.61
CA LEU A 93 16.17 7.33 -0.80
C LEU A 93 17.56 6.72 -0.52
N GLY A 94 18.64 7.50 -0.69
CA GLY A 94 20.04 7.04 -0.61
C GLY A 94 20.51 6.22 -1.82
N LYS A 95 19.65 5.37 -2.41
CA LYS A 95 19.97 4.51 -3.55
C LYS A 95 19.57 5.12 -4.90
N PHE A 96 18.45 5.84 -4.92
CA PHE A 96 17.90 6.51 -6.08
C PHE A 96 17.05 7.71 -5.63
N ASP A 97 16.72 8.57 -6.58
CA ASP A 97 15.84 9.72 -6.36
C ASP A 97 14.46 9.42 -6.96
N ILE A 98 13.40 9.82 -6.25
CA ILE A 98 12.02 9.74 -6.73
C ILE A 98 11.47 11.17 -6.89
N PRO A 99 11.01 11.56 -8.10
CA PRO A 99 10.28 12.80 -8.27
C PRO A 99 8.88 12.66 -7.68
N MET A 100 8.49 13.56 -6.79
CA MET A 100 7.12 13.62 -6.25
C MET A 100 6.83 14.97 -5.62
N ASN A 101 5.55 15.33 -5.52
CA ASN A 101 5.16 16.56 -4.84
C ASN A 101 5.52 16.49 -3.34
N THR A 102 6.44 17.35 -2.88
CA THR A 102 6.84 17.40 -1.47
C THR A 102 6.04 18.41 -0.67
N ASN A 103 5.15 19.17 -1.31
CA ASN A 103 4.35 20.24 -0.69
C ASN A 103 5.19 21.23 0.13
N GLY A 104 6.43 21.50 -0.33
CA GLY A 104 7.37 22.39 0.36
C GLY A 104 8.03 21.82 1.62
N ALA A 105 7.80 20.53 1.94
CA ALA A 105 8.47 19.89 3.06
C ALA A 105 9.99 19.81 2.86
N THR A 106 10.72 19.71 3.97
CA THR A 106 12.18 19.60 4.00
C THR A 106 12.60 18.63 5.08
N GLY A 107 13.71 17.92 4.87
CA GLY A 107 14.28 17.00 5.86
C GLY A 107 13.87 15.55 5.66
N ASP A 108 13.87 14.79 6.75
CA ASP A 108 13.63 13.34 6.74
C ASP A 108 12.15 13.02 6.53
N VAL A 109 11.89 12.15 5.56
CA VAL A 109 10.54 11.75 5.14
C VAL A 109 10.46 10.25 4.92
N VAL A 110 9.24 9.74 4.81
CA VAL A 110 8.95 8.37 4.41
C VAL A 110 8.05 8.41 3.19
N VAL A 111 8.48 7.79 2.09
CA VAL A 111 7.65 7.58 0.90
C VAL A 111 6.93 6.25 1.07
N ALA A 112 5.62 6.24 0.88
CA ALA A 112 4.83 5.03 0.85
C ALA A 112 4.29 4.78 -0.56
N VAL A 113 4.41 3.54 -1.03
CA VAL A 113 3.87 3.09 -2.32
C VAL A 113 3.24 1.72 -2.17
N ARG A 114 2.03 1.53 -2.71
CA ARG A 114 1.38 0.22 -2.66
C ARG A 114 2.10 -0.76 -3.59
N PRO A 115 2.17 -2.06 -3.24
CA PRO A 115 2.79 -3.06 -4.09
C PRO A 115 2.25 -3.09 -5.53
N GLU A 116 0.94 -2.87 -5.69
CA GLU A 116 0.25 -2.86 -6.97
C GLU A 116 0.46 -1.57 -7.80
N ASP A 117 0.95 -0.50 -7.17
CA ASP A 117 1.21 0.80 -7.83
C ASP A 117 2.65 0.91 -8.35
N ILE A 118 3.46 -0.15 -8.18
CA ILE A 118 4.83 -0.20 -8.72
C ILE A 118 4.80 -0.88 -10.09
N ASP A 119 5.11 -0.09 -11.12
CA ASP A 119 5.26 -0.57 -12.48
C ASP A 119 6.55 -1.38 -12.66
N ILE A 120 6.44 -2.54 -13.31
CA ILE A 120 7.56 -3.45 -13.54
C ILE A 120 7.81 -3.70 -15.02
N SER A 121 9.08 -3.70 -15.42
CA SER A 121 9.55 -4.05 -16.76
C SER A 121 10.69 -5.05 -16.69
N THR A 122 10.77 -5.97 -17.65
CA THR A 122 11.93 -6.88 -17.84
C THR A 122 12.97 -6.33 -18.81
N GLN A 123 12.75 -5.11 -19.30
CA GLN A 123 13.70 -4.36 -20.11
C GLN A 123 14.00 -3.00 -19.47
N PRO A 124 15.20 -2.45 -19.70
CA PRO A 124 15.52 -1.08 -19.29
C PRO A 124 14.47 -0.10 -19.79
N LYS A 125 13.99 0.76 -18.90
CA LYS A 125 13.04 1.83 -19.17
C LYS A 125 13.61 3.13 -18.59
N ASP A 126 13.41 4.24 -19.29
CA ASP A 126 13.87 5.54 -18.81
C ASP A 126 13.15 5.92 -17.50
N GLY A 127 13.89 6.51 -16.56
CA GLY A 127 13.41 6.79 -15.20
C GLY A 127 13.17 5.57 -14.31
N ALA A 128 13.43 4.35 -14.79
CA ALA A 128 13.25 3.13 -14.00
C ALA A 128 14.54 2.73 -13.28
N VAL A 129 14.39 2.17 -12.08
CA VAL A 129 15.50 1.70 -11.25
C VAL A 129 15.64 0.19 -11.39
N GLN A 130 16.86 -0.29 -11.61
CA GLN A 130 17.12 -1.72 -11.77
C GLN A 130 17.14 -2.42 -10.40
N PHE A 131 16.37 -3.49 -10.26
CA PHE A 131 16.34 -4.41 -9.13
C PHE A 131 16.57 -5.84 -9.62
N ILE A 132 16.74 -6.76 -8.68
CA ILE A 132 16.70 -8.21 -8.91
C ILE A 132 15.38 -8.76 -8.37
N ALA A 133 14.69 -9.59 -9.13
CA ALA A 133 13.53 -10.36 -8.66
C ALA A 133 13.99 -11.46 -7.70
N TYR A 134 14.15 -11.11 -6.42
CA TYR A 134 14.68 -12.01 -5.39
C TYR A 134 13.73 -13.18 -5.10
N SER A 135 12.43 -12.91 -5.02
CA SER A 135 11.41 -13.95 -4.85
C SER A 135 10.20 -13.68 -5.74
N VAL A 136 9.65 -14.75 -6.31
CA VAL A 136 8.45 -14.70 -7.14
C VAL A 136 7.46 -15.73 -6.59
N LEU A 137 6.31 -15.25 -6.13
CA LEU A 137 5.28 -16.04 -5.44
C LEU A 137 3.96 -15.94 -6.21
N PRO A 138 3.70 -16.85 -7.16
CA PRO A 138 2.41 -16.91 -7.86
C PRO A 138 1.30 -17.39 -6.91
N ALA A 139 0.15 -16.70 -6.92
CA ALA A 139 -1.02 -17.00 -6.10
C ALA A 139 -2.31 -17.11 -6.96
N GLY A 140 -2.17 -17.50 -8.23
CA GLY A 140 -3.27 -17.67 -9.16
C GLY A 140 -3.65 -16.36 -9.85
N ALA A 141 -4.55 -15.59 -9.24
CA ALA A 141 -5.08 -14.35 -9.82
C ALA A 141 -4.06 -13.19 -9.78
N ASP A 142 -3.04 -13.30 -8.94
CA ASP A 142 -1.94 -12.36 -8.82
C ASP A 142 -0.62 -13.09 -8.52
N SER A 143 0.49 -12.36 -8.65
CA SER A 143 1.80 -12.80 -8.22
C SER A 143 2.44 -11.71 -7.38
N THR A 144 3.02 -12.11 -6.25
CA THR A 144 3.83 -11.22 -5.42
C THR A 144 5.30 -11.40 -5.75
N ILE A 145 6.00 -10.30 -6.02
CA ILE A 145 7.43 -10.28 -6.33
C ILE A 145 8.13 -9.50 -5.23
N ILE A 146 9.15 -10.10 -4.62
CA ILE A 146 10.09 -9.37 -3.75
C ILE A 146 11.25 -8.95 -4.63
N ALA A 147 11.39 -7.65 -4.87
CA ALA A 147 12.50 -7.06 -5.60
C ALA A 147 13.57 -6.57 -4.63
N ARG A 148 14.84 -6.78 -4.98
CA ARG A 148 15.99 -6.39 -4.15
C ARG A 148 16.98 -5.50 -4.90
N LEU A 149 17.44 -4.44 -4.23
CA LEU A 149 18.54 -3.57 -4.64
C LEU A 149 19.48 -3.40 -3.44
N ASP A 150 20.62 -4.09 -3.47
CA ASP A 150 21.50 -4.27 -2.31
C ASP A 150 20.73 -4.84 -1.10
N GLU A 151 20.59 -4.08 -0.01
CA GLU A 151 19.84 -4.44 1.20
C GLU A 151 18.38 -3.95 1.17
N LEU A 152 17.99 -3.15 0.17
CA LEU A 152 16.63 -2.65 0.04
C LEU A 152 15.74 -3.71 -0.60
N GLU A 153 14.68 -4.10 0.10
CA GLU A 153 13.64 -4.97 -0.43
C GLU A 153 12.33 -4.21 -0.63
N MET A 154 11.63 -4.53 -1.72
CA MET A 154 10.30 -4.02 -1.99
C MET A 154 9.40 -5.15 -2.46
N THR A 155 8.14 -5.08 -2.07
CA THR A 155 7.10 -5.98 -2.51
C THR A 155 6.34 -5.34 -3.67
N ILE A 156 6.24 -6.03 -4.79
CA ILE A 156 5.43 -5.66 -5.95
C ILE A 156 4.32 -6.69 -6.11
N LYS A 157 3.13 -6.25 -6.45
CA LYS A 157 2.01 -7.13 -6.76
C LYS A 157 1.60 -6.92 -8.21
N VAL A 158 1.61 -7.99 -8.99
CA VAL A 158 1.18 -7.97 -10.40
C VAL A 158 -0.03 -8.85 -10.61
N ASN A 159 -0.93 -8.45 -11.51
CA ASN A 159 -2.08 -9.25 -11.88
C ASN A 159 -1.67 -10.47 -12.71
N GLY A 160 -2.27 -11.61 -12.40
CA GLY A 160 -2.03 -12.91 -13.04
C GLY A 160 -0.74 -13.59 -12.61
N ILE A 161 -0.41 -14.66 -13.34
CA ILE A 161 0.82 -15.43 -13.14
C ILE A 161 1.97 -14.72 -13.84
N SER A 162 2.91 -14.19 -13.06
CA SER A 162 4.10 -13.52 -13.59
C SER A 162 4.98 -14.51 -14.36
N LYS A 163 5.56 -14.03 -15.47
CA LYS A 163 6.59 -14.76 -16.24
C LYS A 163 8.01 -14.46 -15.76
N ILE A 164 8.16 -13.49 -14.87
CA ILE A 164 9.44 -13.07 -14.30
C ILE A 164 9.98 -14.21 -13.47
N LYS A 165 11.27 -14.52 -13.63
CA LYS A 165 11.96 -15.58 -12.89
C LYS A 165 12.70 -15.00 -11.68
N MET A 166 12.95 -15.85 -10.70
CA MET A 166 13.91 -15.53 -9.64
C MET A 166 15.27 -15.16 -10.26
N ASP A 167 15.95 -14.21 -9.61
CA ASP A 167 17.25 -13.66 -9.99
C ASP A 167 17.28 -12.89 -11.33
N GLU A 168 16.12 -12.69 -11.96
CA GLU A 168 15.99 -11.88 -13.17
C GLU A 168 16.15 -10.39 -12.85
N LYS A 169 16.81 -9.65 -13.75
CA LYS A 169 16.86 -8.19 -13.69
C LYS A 169 15.51 -7.61 -14.07
N ILE A 170 15.02 -6.70 -13.24
CA ILE A 170 13.75 -6.02 -13.42
C ILE A 170 13.95 -4.52 -13.23
N TRP A 171 13.14 -3.72 -13.90
CA TRP A 171 13.17 -2.27 -13.84
C TRP A 171 11.86 -1.77 -13.27
N LEU A 172 11.95 -1.07 -12.14
CA LEU A 172 10.81 -0.57 -11.39
C LEU A 172 10.64 0.92 -11.65
N THR A 173 9.40 1.30 -11.98
CA THR A 173 8.99 2.71 -12.12
C THR A 173 7.99 3.03 -11.03
N PHE A 174 8.07 4.24 -10.51
CA PHE A 174 7.16 4.74 -9.48
C PHE A 174 6.38 5.90 -10.07
N ASP A 175 5.06 5.74 -10.17
CA ASP A 175 4.18 6.84 -10.58
C ASP A 175 4.11 7.86 -9.43
N PRO A 176 4.57 9.11 -9.60
CA PRO A 176 4.50 10.15 -8.57
C PRO A 176 3.10 10.37 -8.01
N ASP A 177 2.07 10.07 -8.80
CA ASP A 177 0.67 10.29 -8.43
C ASP A 177 0.12 9.16 -7.53
N ALA A 178 0.80 8.01 -7.48
CA ALA A 178 0.45 6.89 -6.61
C ALA A 178 1.26 6.87 -5.31
N LEU A 179 2.09 7.89 -5.06
CA LEU A 179 2.93 7.98 -3.89
C LEU A 179 2.30 8.84 -2.79
N ASN A 180 2.50 8.40 -1.55
CA ASN A 180 2.19 9.19 -0.37
C ASN A 180 3.49 9.57 0.35
N LEU A 181 3.62 10.83 0.74
CA LEU A 181 4.76 11.34 1.50
C LEU A 181 4.36 11.60 2.95
N TYR A 182 5.15 11.12 3.89
CA TYR A 182 4.93 11.30 5.32
C TYR A 182 6.13 11.97 5.98
N ASP A 183 5.86 12.75 7.02
CA ASP A 183 6.90 13.25 7.92
C ASP A 183 7.49 12.09 8.73
N LYS A 184 8.81 11.95 8.77
CA LYS A 184 9.43 10.82 9.49
C LYS A 184 9.25 10.91 11.01
N LYS A 185 9.13 12.13 11.55
CA LYS A 185 9.11 12.36 13.00
C LYS A 185 7.70 12.23 13.57
N SER A 186 6.70 12.87 12.96
CA SER A 186 5.30 12.78 13.39
C SER A 186 4.60 11.56 12.82
N GLY A 187 5.00 11.11 11.63
CA GLY A 187 4.34 10.05 10.88
C GLY A 187 3.10 10.52 10.11
N ASP A 188 2.81 11.82 10.09
CA ASP A 188 1.62 12.36 9.44
C ASP A 188 1.83 12.52 7.93
N LEU A 189 0.74 12.40 7.17
CA LEU A 189 0.72 12.62 5.73
C LEU A 189 1.05 14.09 5.40
N ILE A 190 2.05 14.30 4.55
CA ILE A 190 2.47 15.62 4.03
C ILE A 190 1.81 15.89 2.67
N ALA A 191 1.89 14.90 1.78
CA ALA A 191 1.43 15.01 0.41
C ALA A 191 0.91 13.68 -0.10
N SER A 192 -0.19 13.75 -0.82
CA SER A 192 -0.79 12.66 -1.61
C SER A 192 -1.37 13.28 -2.88
N HIS A 193 -1.45 12.51 -3.96
CA HIS A 193 -2.14 13.00 -5.15
C HIS A 193 -3.65 12.85 -4.97
N VAL A 194 -4.41 13.96 -5.04
CA VAL A 194 -5.89 13.99 -4.97
C VAL A 194 -6.46 14.33 -6.34
#